data_AF-A0A7C6XN64-F1
#
_entry.id   AF-A0A7C6XN64-F1
#
_cell.length_a   1.000
_cell.length_b   1.000
_cell.length_c   1.000
_cell.angle_alpha   90.00
_cell.angle_beta   90.00
_cell.angle_gamma   90.00
#
_symmetry.space_group_name_H-M   'P 1'
#
loop_
_entity.id
_entity.type
_entity.pdbx_description
1 polymer ?
#
loop_
_entity_poly.entity_id
_entity_poly.type
_entity_poly.pdbx_seq_one_letter_code
_entity_poly.pdbx_strand_id
1 'polypeptide(L)' 'MAEVMAGFAQKAISPPAGVHMMGYADRTEPATGAHDALYASAVALSDG' A
#
# COMPACT_ATOMS: atom_id res chain seq x y z
N MET A 1 -28.67 -18.76 -7.75
CA MET A 1 -27.26 -18.29 -7.75
C MET A 1 -27.06 -17.57 -6.44
N ALA A 2 -25.95 -17.81 -5.74
CA ALA A 2 -25.60 -17.04 -4.55
C ALA A 2 -25.06 -15.67 -4.98
N GLU A 3 -25.47 -14.62 -4.30
CA GLU A 3 -24.97 -13.26 -4.51
C GLU A 3 -23.85 -13.01 -3.51
N VAL A 4 -22.71 -12.49 -3.98
CA VAL A 4 -21.56 -12.15 -3.12
C VAL A 4 -21.46 -10.63 -3.07
N MET A 5 -21.50 -10.08 -1.86
CA MET A 5 -21.24 -8.67 -1.61
C MET A 5 -19.74 -8.41 -1.65
N ALA A 6 -19.32 -7.36 -2.35
CA ALA A 6 -17.94 -6.94 -2.44
C ALA A 6 -17.78 -5.48 -2.00
N GLY A 7 -16.89 -5.24 -1.02
CA GLY A 7 -16.43 -3.92 -0.63
C GLY A 7 -15.00 -3.70 -1.13
N PHE A 8 -14.69 -2.48 -1.58
CA PHE A 8 -13.33 -2.09 -1.92
C PHE A 8 -12.96 -0.79 -1.19
N ALA A 9 -11.75 -0.74 -0.67
CA ALA A 9 -11.19 0.46 -0.07
C ALA A 9 -9.69 0.57 -0.33
N GLN A 10 -9.20 1.81 -0.34
CA GLN A 10 -7.79 2.12 -0.50
C GLN A 10 -7.34 3.17 0.51
N LYS A 11 -6.14 3.02 1.07
CA LYS A 11 -5.54 3.96 2.02
C LYS A 11 -4.07 4.22 1.69
N ALA A 12 -3.67 5.49 1.65
CA ALA A 12 -2.27 5.87 1.52
C ALA A 12 -1.49 5.46 2.78
N ILE A 13 -0.34 4.81 2.58
CA ILE A 13 0.54 4.25 3.61
C ILE A 13 2.01 4.64 3.42
N SER A 14 2.31 5.66 2.60
CA SER A 14 3.68 6.13 2.41
C SER A 14 4.34 6.47 3.75
N PRO A 15 5.51 5.89 4.05
CA PRO A 15 6.34 6.36 5.16
C PRO A 15 6.78 7.81 4.93
N PRO A 16 7.14 8.55 5.99
CA PRO A 16 7.80 9.85 5.83
C PRO A 16 9.14 9.69 5.11
N ALA A 17 9.65 10.79 4.54
CA ALA A 17 11.02 10.84 4.04
C ALA A 17 12.04 10.53 5.15
N GLY A 18 13.22 10.03 4.77
CA GLY A 18 14.28 9.62 5.71
C GLY A 18 14.27 8.15 6.09
N VAL A 19 13.28 7.37 5.66
CA VAL A 19 13.24 5.91 5.87
C VAL A 19 14.07 5.19 4.81
N HIS A 20 14.85 4.18 5.20
CA HIS A 20 15.56 3.32 4.25
C HIS A 20 14.55 2.53 3.40
N MET A 21 14.62 2.66 2.08
CA MET A 21 13.82 1.87 1.15
C MET A 21 14.39 0.47 1.03
N MET A 22 13.47 -0.49 0.95
CA MET A 22 13.78 -1.91 0.82
C MET A 22 13.87 -2.34 -0.66
N GLY A 23 14.65 -3.38 -0.94
CA GLY A 23 14.74 -4.05 -2.25
C GLY A 23 16.12 -3.97 -2.92
N TYR A 24 16.92 -2.96 -2.59
CA TYR A 24 18.31 -2.81 -3.05
C TYR A 24 19.24 -2.68 -1.85
N ALA A 25 19.93 -3.78 -1.49
CA ALA A 25 20.75 -3.85 -0.27
C ALA A 25 21.94 -2.87 -0.28
N ASP A 26 22.51 -2.61 -1.46
CA ASP A 26 23.64 -1.68 -1.62
C ASP A 26 23.22 -0.21 -1.62
N ARG A 27 21.92 0.09 -1.53
CA ARG A 27 21.41 1.46 -1.47
C ARG A 27 21.53 2.00 -0.06
N THR A 28 22.56 2.82 0.17
CA THR A 28 22.92 3.32 1.49
C THR A 28 22.10 4.53 1.92
N GLU A 29 21.54 5.30 0.99
CA GLU A 29 20.79 6.51 1.29
C GLU A 29 19.30 6.24 1.57
N PRO A 30 18.69 6.98 2.51
CA PRO A 30 17.25 6.90 2.76
C PRO A 30 16.42 7.57 1.64
N ALA A 31 15.11 7.40 1.68
CA ALA A 31 14.19 8.12 0.78
C ALA A 31 14.26 9.64 1.02
N THR A 32 14.31 10.44 -0.04
CA THR A 32 14.30 11.92 0.04
C THR A 32 12.90 12.51 -0.04
N GLY A 33 11.90 11.69 -0.37
CA GLY A 33 10.51 12.06 -0.55
C GLY A 33 9.74 10.93 -1.22
N ALA A 34 8.48 11.18 -1.56
CA ALA A 34 7.67 10.29 -2.36
C ALA A 34 7.24 11.01 -3.64
N HIS A 35 7.40 10.37 -4.80
CA HIS A 35 6.84 10.86 -6.06
C HIS A 35 5.32 10.62 -6.07
N ASP A 36 4.93 9.37 -5.80
CA ASP A 36 3.54 8.93 -5.64
C ASP A 36 3.34 8.25 -4.29
N ALA A 37 2.09 8.20 -3.82
CA ALA A 37 1.78 7.51 -2.58
C ALA A 37 1.78 5.99 -2.75
N LEU A 38 2.30 5.28 -1.75
CA LEU A 38 2.07 3.84 -1.59
C LEU A 38 0.67 3.65 -1.03
N TYR A 39 -0.09 2.71 -1.58
CA TYR A 39 -1.45 2.45 -1.16
C TYR A 39 -1.63 1.00 -0.68
N ALA A 40 -2.21 0.84 0.50
CA ALA A 40 -2.86 -0.40 0.88
C ALA A 40 -4.23 -0.45 0.19
N SER A 41 -4.47 -1.50 -0.59
CA SER A 41 -5.76 -1.74 -1.25
C SER A 41 -6.37 -3.00 -0.66
N ALA A 42 -7.64 -2.95 -0.29
CA ALA A 42 -8.35 -4.06 0.33
C ALA A 42 -9.66 -4.34 -0.42
N VAL A 43 -9.94 -5.63 -0.62
CA VAL A 43 -11.21 -6.15 -1.10
C VAL A 43 -11.80 -7.00 0.02
N ALA A 44 -13.02 -6.68 0.44
CA ALA A 44 -13.79 -7.48 1.39
C ALA A 44 -14.89 -8.21 0.62
N LEU A 45 -15.08 -9.50 0.90
CA LEU A 45 -16.11 -10.33 0.28
C LEU A 45 -17.00 -10.91 1.40
N SER A 46 -18.31 -10.93 1.18
CA SER A 46 -19.32 -11.54 2.06
C SER A 46 -20.38 -12.25 1.23
N ASP A 47 -20.93 -13.36 1.72
CA ASP A 47 -22.05 -14.09 1.10
C ASP A 47 -23.42 -13.75 1.70
N GLY A 48 -23.48 -12.77 2.62
CA GLY A 48 -24.70 -12.28 3.27
C GLY A 48 -24.52 -12.08 4.76
#